data_AF-A0A1Y2E9R7-F1
#
_entry.id   AF-A0A1Y2E9R7-F1
#
_cell.length_a   1.000
_cell.length_b   1.000
_cell.length_c   1.000
_cell.angle_alpha   90.00
_cell.angle_beta   90.00
_cell.angle_gamma   90.00
#
_symmetry.space_group_name_H-M   'P 1'
#
loop_
_entity.id
_entity.type
_entity.pdbx_description
1 polymer ?
#
loop_
_entity_poly.entity_id
_entity_poly.type
_entity_poly.pdbx_seq_one_letter_code
_entity_poly.pdbx_strand_id
1 'polypeptide(L)'
;MGFDGVLVGPVDNCKRILYYAGEKDITELAIYPLRFHKQEDAVAAKLKTRGRKFITSYGHKTYNGLTTPISRRGYQQELHGDIFVDFKTYYQSSNRRKPKLGGLRKTKMDETEVNDVISTSRGARCLADHEVDENVTETFMRSYQAYMQPINYELVQDSVEYLQLLPYQIPAYVFRTRRYVHVDVSTIAEIDKSEEARDTGFEDLVIPDGHRNLLIALIENHETGGKHTSEEDSEAAPTQIDIVRGKGRGLIILLHGPPGSGKTSTAETIAAYTRRPLYSITCGDLGTEAFQVERNLKDHTDRAHRWGCVLLLDEADVFLTRRDWRDVGRNALVSVFLRQLEYYSGILFLTTNRVGTIDEAFKSRVHVSLRYPRIELKETLQIWDNTLKRITRDNKISQIQIKFDKDALLAFAKKHYKEHEKTESTWNGRQIRNAFQTAIALGPYDRDRQLKTAGLTAEEAAKTGLKKWMTVKLTIANFRNIAKTAREFEDYLFSVRGQDSYLAKENQWRDDEHDPEGGGRVSKNYERAPKANRSPSGYLTPGSGSGLARRTGSGASSSKKTARRSAQEEEEEEEEEEEKEDADEEDIFEENLSDE
;
A
#
# COMPACT_ATOMS: atom_id res chain seq x y z
N MET A 1 7.57 -19.28 22.45
CA MET A 1 7.11 -17.97 22.98
C MET A 1 5.92 -17.48 22.18
N GLY A 2 5.08 -16.63 22.78
CA GLY A 2 4.24 -15.68 22.06
C GLY A 2 4.80 -14.26 22.20
N PHE A 3 4.20 -13.33 21.44
CA PHE A 3 4.57 -11.92 21.41
C PHE A 3 3.33 -11.05 21.23
N ASP A 4 3.17 -10.03 22.08
CA ASP A 4 2.02 -9.12 22.10
C ASP A 4 2.37 -7.70 21.58
N GLY A 5 3.33 -7.60 20.66
CA GLY A 5 3.79 -6.32 20.11
C GLY A 5 4.65 -5.46 21.04
N VAL A 6 4.71 -5.80 22.34
CA VAL A 6 5.55 -5.13 23.36
C VAL A 6 6.29 -6.18 24.22
N LEU A 7 5.55 -7.15 24.73
CA LEU A 7 6.07 -8.20 25.61
C LEU A 7 6.21 -9.54 24.86
N VAL A 8 7.28 -10.26 25.16
CA VAL A 8 7.50 -11.66 24.78
C VAL A 8 7.36 -12.52 26.03
N GLY A 9 6.63 -13.65 25.94
CA GLY A 9 6.42 -14.52 27.09
C GLY A 9 5.96 -15.93 26.71
N PRO A 10 5.90 -16.86 27.67
CA PRO A 10 5.40 -18.20 27.43
C PRO A 10 3.93 -18.14 27.02
N VAL A 11 3.55 -19.06 26.14
CA VAL A 11 2.16 -19.29 25.71
C VAL A 11 1.91 -20.79 25.79
N ASP A 12 0.82 -21.15 26.46
CA ASP A 12 0.35 -22.53 26.56
C ASP A 12 -0.04 -23.11 25.18
N ASN A 13 0.44 -24.31 24.88
CA ASN A 13 0.27 -24.93 23.56
C ASN A 13 0.40 -26.46 23.64
N CYS A 14 -0.68 -27.14 24.06
CA CYS A 14 -0.71 -28.60 24.11
C CYS A 14 -0.50 -29.23 22.71
N LYS A 15 0.27 -30.32 22.67
CA LYS A 15 0.56 -31.13 21.49
C LYS A 15 0.43 -32.61 21.86
N ARG A 16 -0.74 -33.19 21.57
CA ARG A 16 -1.00 -34.61 21.84
C ARG A 16 -0.19 -35.48 20.88
N ILE A 17 0.61 -36.38 21.44
CA ILE A 17 1.17 -37.53 20.73
C ILE A 17 0.03 -38.56 20.58
N LEU A 18 -0.16 -39.11 19.39
CA LEU A 18 -1.20 -40.13 19.17
C LEU A 18 -0.74 -41.47 19.74
N TYR A 19 -1.70 -42.26 20.22
CA TYR A 19 -1.46 -43.64 20.67
C TYR A 19 -0.72 -44.46 19.61
N TYR A 20 0.25 -45.25 20.06
CA TYR A 20 0.97 -46.24 19.28
C TYR A 20 1.14 -47.52 20.10
N ALA A 21 1.29 -48.66 19.43
CA ALA A 21 1.44 -49.95 20.10
C ALA A 21 2.92 -50.36 20.18
N GLY A 22 3.32 -50.94 21.31
CA GLY A 22 4.68 -51.42 21.55
C GLY A 22 5.69 -50.30 21.83
N GLU A 23 6.97 -50.66 21.79
CA GLU A 23 8.08 -49.72 21.94
C GLU A 23 8.34 -48.97 20.63
N LYS A 24 8.70 -47.69 20.73
CA LYS A 24 9.00 -46.83 19.58
C LYS A 24 10.15 -45.89 19.90
N ASP A 25 11.06 -45.68 18.95
CA ASP A 25 12.15 -44.72 19.12
C ASP A 25 11.59 -43.29 19.24
N ILE A 26 12.15 -42.52 20.15
CA ILE A 26 11.80 -41.12 20.41
C ILE A 26 11.96 -40.29 19.13
N THR A 27 12.93 -40.62 18.26
CA THR A 27 13.15 -39.90 16.99
C THR A 27 12.09 -40.16 15.92
N GLU A 28 11.25 -41.18 16.09
CA GLU A 28 10.12 -41.51 15.21
C GLU A 28 8.77 -40.92 15.67
N LEU A 29 8.76 -40.21 16.81
CA LEU A 29 7.59 -39.47 17.27
C LEU A 29 7.38 -38.23 16.40
N ALA A 30 6.12 -37.84 16.18
CA ALA A 30 5.80 -36.65 15.37
C ALA A 30 6.34 -35.34 15.99
N ILE A 31 6.57 -35.33 17.30
CA ILE A 31 7.13 -34.22 18.08
C ILE A 31 7.98 -34.85 19.20
N TYR A 32 9.23 -34.42 19.33
CA TYR A 32 10.15 -34.86 20.38
C TYR A 32 11.10 -33.73 20.82
N PRO A 33 11.73 -33.81 22.01
CA PRO A 33 12.68 -32.81 22.49
C PRO A 33 13.92 -32.68 21.60
N LEU A 34 14.38 -31.43 21.37
CA LEU A 34 15.47 -31.10 20.45
C LEU A 34 16.78 -31.86 20.72
N ARG A 35 17.08 -32.17 22.00
CA ARG A 35 18.25 -32.96 22.46
C ARG A 35 18.38 -34.37 21.87
N PHE A 36 17.33 -34.89 21.24
CA PHE A 36 17.34 -36.20 20.58
C PHE A 36 17.46 -36.08 19.04
N HIS A 37 17.52 -34.85 18.51
CA HIS A 37 17.65 -34.60 17.08
C HIS A 37 19.10 -34.79 16.62
N LYS A 38 19.32 -35.64 15.59
CA LYS A 38 20.67 -35.96 15.04
C LYS A 38 21.48 -34.75 14.56
N GLN A 39 20.83 -33.59 14.38
CA GLN A 39 21.43 -32.31 14.01
C GLN A 39 20.99 -31.18 14.96
N GLU A 40 21.02 -31.42 16.28
CA GLU A 40 20.65 -30.44 17.32
C GLU A 40 21.29 -29.07 17.07
N ASP A 41 22.63 -29.00 16.96
CA ASP A 41 23.36 -27.74 16.77
C ASP A 41 22.92 -26.96 15.53
N ALA A 42 22.68 -27.64 14.41
CA ALA A 42 22.27 -27.00 13.16
C ALA A 42 20.85 -26.44 13.25
N VAL A 43 19.93 -27.16 13.92
CA VAL A 43 18.57 -26.68 14.18
C VAL A 43 18.59 -25.52 15.17
N ALA A 44 19.35 -25.63 16.27
CA ALA A 44 19.53 -24.56 17.26
C ALA A 44 20.11 -23.29 16.64
N ALA A 45 21.11 -23.41 15.75
CA ALA A 45 21.68 -22.30 14.99
C ALA A 45 20.67 -21.67 14.00
N LYS A 46 19.85 -22.49 13.33
CA LYS A 46 18.77 -22.02 12.44
C LYS A 46 17.70 -21.26 13.21
N LEU A 47 17.28 -21.78 14.37
CA LEU A 47 16.32 -21.14 15.27
C LEU A 47 16.85 -19.81 15.82
N LYS A 48 18.12 -19.77 16.27
CA LYS A 48 18.79 -18.53 16.71
C LYS A 48 18.85 -17.48 15.61
N THR A 49 19.17 -17.89 14.37
CA THR A 49 19.20 -17.01 13.20
C THR A 49 17.80 -16.47 12.88
N ARG A 50 16.75 -17.31 12.93
CA ARG A 50 15.36 -16.87 12.78
C ARG A 50 14.96 -15.88 13.88
N GLY A 51 15.32 -16.13 15.13
CA GLY A 51 15.06 -15.23 16.26
C GLY A 51 15.68 -13.85 16.09
N ARG A 52 16.95 -13.79 15.67
CA ARG A 52 17.60 -12.51 15.33
C ARG A 52 16.87 -11.78 14.22
N LYS A 53 16.50 -12.50 13.16
CA LYS A 53 15.76 -11.95 12.01
C LYS A 53 14.35 -11.47 12.39
N PHE A 54 13.68 -12.11 13.34
CA PHE A 54 12.40 -11.66 13.90
C PHE A 54 12.56 -10.26 14.52
N ILE A 55 13.61 -10.05 15.34
CA ILE A 55 13.86 -8.76 15.99
C ILE A 55 14.20 -7.66 14.98
N THR A 56 15.03 -7.95 13.97
CA THR A 56 15.42 -6.96 12.94
C THR A 56 14.37 -6.77 11.84
N SER A 57 13.27 -7.53 11.85
CA SER A 57 12.26 -7.52 10.76
C SER A 57 11.34 -6.30 10.75
N TYR A 58 11.33 -5.47 11.80
CA TYR A 58 10.49 -4.27 11.86
C TYR A 58 10.76 -3.31 10.68
N GLY A 59 9.70 -2.67 10.18
CA GLY A 59 9.75 -1.70 9.09
C GLY A 59 9.46 -2.27 7.71
N HIS A 60 9.91 -1.55 6.67
CA HIS A 60 9.68 -1.85 5.25
C HIS A 60 10.63 -2.96 4.77
N LYS A 61 10.05 -4.05 4.26
CA LYS A 61 10.75 -5.27 3.81
C LYS A 61 10.11 -5.77 2.51
N THR A 62 10.80 -6.65 1.80
CA THR A 62 10.23 -7.39 0.67
C THR A 62 9.94 -8.84 1.06
N TYR A 63 8.91 -9.45 0.47
CA TYR A 63 8.52 -10.83 0.71
C TYR A 63 8.10 -11.50 -0.60
N ASN A 64 8.69 -12.66 -0.87
CA ASN A 64 8.42 -13.47 -2.06
C ASN A 64 8.24 -14.93 -1.63
N GLY A 65 6.99 -15.38 -1.44
CA GLY A 65 6.68 -16.73 -0.99
C GLY A 65 5.23 -16.91 -0.51
N LEU A 66 4.93 -18.08 0.05
CA LEU A 66 3.60 -18.40 0.58
C LEU A 66 3.34 -17.72 1.93
N THR A 67 2.12 -17.26 2.16
CA THR A 67 1.68 -16.75 3.46
C THR A 67 1.45 -17.90 4.45
N THR A 68 1.62 -17.64 5.74
CA THR A 68 1.52 -18.64 6.81
C THR A 68 0.29 -18.36 7.68
N PRO A 69 -0.89 -18.92 7.37
CA PRO A 69 -2.10 -18.65 8.13
C PRO A 69 -1.99 -19.12 9.60
N ILE A 70 -2.69 -18.42 10.49
CA ILE A 70 -2.76 -18.74 11.93
C ILE A 70 -3.52 -20.07 12.13
N SER A 71 -4.61 -20.26 11.39
CA SER A 71 -5.40 -21.50 11.41
C SER A 71 -4.83 -22.53 10.44
N ARG A 72 -4.86 -23.81 10.85
CA ARG A 72 -4.49 -24.96 10.00
C ARG A 72 -5.39 -25.12 8.76
N ARG A 73 -6.60 -24.54 8.77
CA ARG A 73 -7.53 -24.51 7.63
C ARG A 73 -7.50 -23.18 6.85
N GLY A 74 -6.62 -22.25 7.22
CA GLY A 74 -6.54 -20.96 6.53
C GLY A 74 -5.97 -21.10 5.12
N TYR A 75 -6.46 -20.27 4.20
CA TYR A 75 -5.96 -20.22 2.83
C TYR A 75 -4.52 -19.68 2.80
N GLN A 76 -3.62 -20.39 2.12
CA GLN A 76 -2.27 -19.90 1.80
C GLN A 76 -2.33 -19.15 0.47
N GLN A 77 -1.80 -17.94 0.46
CA GLN A 77 -1.69 -17.11 -0.73
C GLN A 77 -0.22 -16.92 -1.07
N GLU A 78 0.13 -17.00 -2.36
CA GLU A 78 1.46 -16.59 -2.82
C GLU A 78 1.55 -15.07 -2.86
N LEU A 79 2.56 -14.51 -2.18
CA LEU A 79 2.77 -13.08 -2.04
C LEU A 79 4.15 -12.72 -2.57
N HIS A 80 4.16 -11.79 -3.52
CA HIS A 80 5.35 -11.19 -4.12
C HIS A 80 5.25 -9.68 -4.02
N GLY A 81 6.22 -9.05 -3.36
CA GLY A 81 6.37 -7.60 -3.26
C GLY A 81 6.56 -7.07 -1.84
N ASP A 82 6.26 -5.78 -1.68
CA ASP A 82 6.59 -5.04 -0.47
C ASP A 82 5.57 -5.22 0.66
N ILE A 83 6.13 -5.34 1.87
CA ILE A 83 5.40 -5.45 3.13
C ILE A 83 5.95 -4.45 4.16
N PHE A 84 5.12 -4.08 5.14
CA PHE A 84 5.54 -3.33 6.31
C PHE A 84 5.27 -4.13 7.58
N VAL A 85 6.31 -4.42 8.35
CA VAL A 85 6.20 -5.13 9.62
C VAL A 85 6.03 -4.11 10.74
N ASP A 86 4.79 -3.97 11.24
CA ASP A 86 4.45 -3.16 12.41
C ASP A 86 3.62 -3.97 13.40
N PHE A 87 4.32 -4.56 14.36
CA PHE A 87 3.73 -5.36 15.43
C PHE A 87 2.81 -4.54 16.34
N LYS A 88 3.22 -3.30 16.66
CA LYS A 88 2.57 -2.47 17.66
C LYS A 88 1.20 -2.03 17.18
N THR A 89 1.12 -1.51 15.95
CA THR A 89 -0.17 -1.15 15.34
C THR A 89 -1.05 -2.38 15.14
N TYR A 90 -0.48 -3.54 14.76
CA TYR A 90 -1.26 -4.77 14.57
C TYR A 90 -1.97 -5.23 15.85
N TYR A 91 -1.25 -5.38 16.96
CA TYR A 91 -1.84 -5.86 18.21
C TYR A 91 -2.69 -4.78 18.91
N GLN A 92 -2.42 -3.49 18.70
CA GLN A 92 -3.30 -2.41 19.16
C GLN A 92 -4.67 -2.43 18.46
N SER A 93 -4.73 -2.60 17.14
CA SER A 93 -6.01 -2.67 16.41
C SER A 93 -6.72 -4.02 16.58
N SER A 94 -5.96 -5.11 16.73
CA SER A 94 -6.49 -6.48 16.84
C SER A 94 -6.39 -7.03 18.26
N ASN A 95 -6.93 -6.31 19.27
CA ASN A 95 -6.81 -6.70 20.69
C ASN A 95 -7.35 -8.12 21.01
N ARG A 96 -8.33 -8.62 20.24
CA ARG A 96 -8.82 -10.02 20.34
C ARG A 96 -7.82 -11.10 19.84
N ARG A 97 -6.80 -10.72 19.05
CA ARG A 97 -5.78 -11.63 18.45
C ARG A 97 -4.48 -11.71 19.24
N LYS A 98 -4.41 -11.05 20.40
CA LYS A 98 -3.24 -11.04 21.28
C LYS A 98 -3.03 -12.41 21.94
N PRO A 99 -1.80 -12.95 21.97
CA PRO A 99 -1.52 -14.16 22.71
C PRO A 99 -1.61 -13.89 24.22
N LYS A 100 -2.23 -14.81 24.97
CA LYS A 100 -2.22 -14.76 26.44
C LYS A 100 -0.84 -15.19 26.94
N LEU A 101 -0.02 -14.20 27.34
CA LEU A 101 1.33 -14.40 27.87
C LEU A 101 1.29 -14.73 29.37
N GLY A 102 2.29 -15.47 29.85
CA GLY A 102 2.56 -15.60 31.29
C GLY A 102 1.74 -16.66 32.04
N GLY A 103 1.19 -17.65 31.33
CA GLY A 103 0.51 -18.79 31.95
C GLY A 103 0.76 -20.08 31.19
N LEU A 104 1.46 -21.03 31.82
CA LEU A 104 1.52 -22.43 31.40
C LEU A 104 0.53 -23.21 32.27
N ARG A 105 -0.30 -24.05 31.65
CA ARG A 105 -1.20 -24.94 32.39
C ARG A 105 -0.44 -26.20 32.80
N LYS A 106 -0.75 -26.74 33.98
CA LYS A 106 -0.36 -28.11 34.34
C LYS A 106 -0.93 -29.08 33.30
N THR A 107 -0.21 -30.15 33.00
CA THR A 107 -0.74 -31.27 32.22
C THR A 107 -2.00 -31.78 32.90
N LYS A 108 -3.07 -32.01 32.13
CA LYS A 108 -4.27 -32.66 32.66
C LYS A 108 -4.05 -34.16 32.68
N MET A 109 -4.58 -34.82 33.70
CA MET A 109 -4.67 -36.28 33.76
C MET A 109 -5.24 -36.83 32.45
N ASP A 110 -4.53 -37.73 31.79
CA ASP A 110 -5.03 -38.53 30.67
C ASP A 110 -5.74 -39.78 31.20
N GLU A 111 -6.75 -40.26 30.49
CA GLU A 111 -7.48 -41.50 30.85
C GLU A 111 -6.60 -42.77 30.71
N THR A 112 -5.41 -42.62 30.12
CA THR A 112 -4.42 -43.69 29.91
C THR A 112 -3.30 -43.74 30.96
N GLU A 113 -3.29 -42.86 31.97
CA GLU A 113 -2.33 -42.88 33.08
C GLU A 113 -2.51 -44.13 33.99
N VAL A 114 -1.41 -44.67 34.52
CA VAL A 114 -1.40 -45.91 35.30
C VAL A 114 -1.15 -45.61 36.79
N ASN A 115 -1.48 -46.56 37.65
CA ASN A 115 -1.29 -46.47 39.10
C ASN A 115 -0.51 -47.69 39.60
N ASP A 116 0.72 -47.49 40.04
CA ASP A 116 1.60 -48.54 40.54
C ASP A 116 1.43 -48.74 42.06
N VAL A 117 1.07 -49.95 42.48
CA VAL A 117 0.88 -50.28 43.91
C VAL A 117 2.13 -50.94 44.48
N ILE A 118 2.94 -50.18 45.22
CA ILE A 118 4.13 -50.67 45.90
C ILE A 118 3.77 -51.15 47.31
N SER A 119 3.92 -52.45 47.55
CA SER A 119 3.79 -53.03 48.89
C SER A 119 5.08 -52.86 49.70
N THR A 120 4.98 -52.23 50.88
CA THR A 120 6.11 -52.03 51.80
C THR A 120 5.84 -52.70 53.15
N SER A 121 6.88 -52.90 53.96
CA SER A 121 6.75 -53.44 55.32
C SER A 121 5.94 -52.56 56.30
N ARG A 122 5.51 -51.36 55.86
CA ARG A 122 4.62 -50.46 56.61
C ARG A 122 3.24 -50.28 55.94
N GLY A 123 2.91 -51.09 54.94
CA GLY A 123 1.65 -51.03 54.18
C GLY A 123 1.86 -50.82 52.68
N ALA A 124 0.77 -50.91 51.91
CA ALA A 124 0.76 -50.60 50.49
C ALA A 124 0.69 -49.08 50.26
N ARG A 125 1.43 -48.59 49.25
CA ARG A 125 1.30 -47.22 48.72
C ARG A 125 0.94 -47.31 47.25
N CYS A 126 -0.06 -46.53 46.85
CA CYS A 126 -0.31 -46.25 45.44
C CYS A 126 0.64 -45.12 45.02
N LEU A 127 1.33 -45.28 43.91
CA LEU A 127 1.95 -44.19 43.17
C LEU A 127 1.06 -43.96 41.95
N ALA A 128 0.36 -42.83 41.91
CA ALA A 128 -0.35 -42.42 40.71
C ALA A 128 0.62 -41.70 39.78
N ASP A 129 0.65 -42.07 38.49
CA ASP A 129 1.45 -41.35 37.48
C ASP A 129 1.13 -39.85 37.51
N HIS A 130 -0.15 -39.50 37.70
CA HIS A 130 -0.60 -38.11 37.87
C HIS A 130 0.11 -37.34 38.98
N GLU A 131 0.33 -37.96 40.15
CA GLU A 131 1.03 -37.33 41.26
C GLU A 131 2.51 -37.11 40.95
N VAL A 132 3.12 -38.03 40.18
CA VAL A 132 4.51 -37.89 39.71
C VAL A 132 4.60 -36.74 38.71
N ASP A 133 3.72 -36.70 37.71
CA ASP A 133 3.66 -35.65 36.69
C ASP A 133 3.35 -34.27 37.29
N GLU A 134 2.47 -34.18 38.29
CA GLU A 134 2.20 -32.94 39.00
C GLU A 134 3.44 -32.46 39.77
N ASN A 135 4.11 -33.34 40.54
CA ASN A 135 5.32 -32.99 41.28
C ASN A 135 6.49 -32.58 40.35
N VAL A 136 6.66 -33.28 39.22
CA VAL A 136 7.66 -32.92 38.19
C VAL A 136 7.32 -31.57 37.57
N THR A 137 6.04 -31.33 37.25
CA THR A 137 5.56 -30.06 36.71
C THR A 137 5.77 -28.91 37.70
N GLU A 138 5.43 -29.07 38.98
CA GLU A 138 5.66 -28.03 39.99
C GLU A 138 7.15 -27.74 40.20
N THR A 139 7.99 -28.77 40.23
CA THR A 139 9.45 -28.63 40.33
C THR A 139 10.03 -27.87 39.13
N PHE A 140 9.54 -28.15 37.92
CA PHE A 140 9.89 -27.42 36.71
C PHE A 140 9.41 -25.96 36.77
N MET A 141 8.14 -25.73 37.12
CA MET A 141 7.54 -24.38 37.19
C MET A 141 8.26 -23.50 38.22
N ARG A 142 8.68 -24.09 39.35
CA ARG A 142 9.46 -23.40 40.39
C ARG A 142 10.90 -23.10 39.98
N SER A 143 11.58 -24.02 39.28
CA SER A 143 12.96 -23.81 38.85
C SER A 143 13.09 -22.81 37.70
N TYR A 144 12.11 -22.74 36.80
CA TYR A 144 12.10 -21.84 35.64
C TYR A 144 11.19 -20.61 35.81
N GLN A 145 10.76 -20.28 37.03
CA GLN A 145 9.82 -19.18 37.32
C GLN A 145 10.21 -17.83 36.69
N ALA A 146 11.50 -17.51 36.62
CA ALA A 146 12.01 -16.29 35.99
C ALA A 146 11.79 -16.27 34.46
N TYR A 147 11.95 -17.41 33.78
CA TYR A 147 11.69 -17.57 32.34
C TYR A 147 10.19 -17.59 31.99
N MET A 148 9.32 -17.71 32.99
CA MET A 148 7.86 -17.75 32.80
C MET A 148 7.21 -16.36 32.86
N GLN A 149 7.93 -15.34 33.33
CA GLN A 149 7.42 -13.97 33.31
C GLN A 149 7.55 -13.35 31.91
N PRO A 150 6.55 -12.60 31.42
CA PRO A 150 6.69 -11.82 30.19
C PRO A 150 7.78 -10.74 30.35
N ILE A 151 8.67 -10.63 29.36
CA ILE A 151 9.75 -9.64 29.29
C ILE A 151 9.57 -8.69 28.12
N ASN A 152 10.16 -7.49 28.20
CA ASN A 152 10.19 -6.57 27.06
C ASN A 152 10.97 -7.18 25.89
N TYR A 153 10.45 -7.02 24.66
CA TYR A 153 11.04 -7.62 23.47
C TYR A 153 12.49 -7.17 23.19
N GLU A 154 12.88 -6.00 23.68
CA GLU A 154 14.23 -5.43 23.52
C GLU A 154 15.29 -6.26 24.26
N LEU A 155 14.93 -6.77 25.44
CA LEU A 155 15.79 -7.61 26.30
C LEU A 155 15.95 -9.05 25.77
N VAL A 156 15.21 -9.43 24.73
CA VAL A 156 15.28 -10.76 24.10
C VAL A 156 16.57 -10.95 23.31
N GLN A 157 17.25 -9.87 22.93
CA GLN A 157 18.50 -9.94 22.14
C GLN A 157 19.65 -10.65 22.88
N ASP A 158 19.66 -10.56 24.22
CA ASP A 158 20.78 -10.97 25.07
C ASP A 158 20.79 -12.48 25.41
N SER A 159 19.65 -13.17 25.31
CA SER A 159 19.51 -14.61 25.62
C SER A 159 19.34 -15.45 24.35
N VAL A 160 20.15 -16.50 24.23
CA VAL A 160 20.10 -17.43 23.10
C VAL A 160 18.84 -18.30 23.15
N GLU A 161 18.39 -18.66 24.35
CA GLU A 161 17.19 -19.47 24.60
C GLU A 161 15.94 -18.74 24.10
N TYR A 162 15.78 -17.45 24.43
CA TYR A 162 14.63 -16.67 23.97
C TYR A 162 14.63 -16.49 22.45
N LEU A 163 15.80 -16.23 21.83
CA LEU A 163 15.93 -16.14 20.37
C LEU A 163 15.45 -17.43 19.66
N GLN A 164 15.81 -18.61 20.19
CA GLN A 164 15.38 -19.88 19.59
C GLN A 164 13.87 -20.11 19.70
N LEU A 165 13.24 -19.62 20.78
CA LEU A 165 11.82 -19.81 21.09
C LEU A 165 10.89 -18.75 20.48
N LEU A 166 11.42 -17.72 19.80
CA LEU A 166 10.62 -16.69 19.12
C LEU A 166 9.73 -17.29 18.01
N PRO A 167 8.54 -16.71 17.73
CA PRO A 167 7.66 -17.16 16.67
C PRO A 167 8.34 -17.23 15.30
N TYR A 168 7.86 -18.14 14.44
CA TYR A 168 8.30 -18.21 13.04
C TYR A 168 7.42 -17.38 12.10
N GLN A 169 6.19 -17.08 12.51
CA GLN A 169 5.27 -16.22 11.78
C GLN A 169 5.32 -14.79 12.32
N ILE A 170 5.14 -13.81 11.45
CA ILE A 170 5.01 -12.39 11.78
C ILE A 170 3.76 -11.80 11.10
N PRO A 171 2.95 -10.98 11.79
CA PRO A 171 1.96 -10.15 11.14
C PRO A 171 2.65 -9.01 10.37
N ALA A 172 2.48 -8.99 9.05
CA ALA A 172 2.96 -7.93 8.17
C ALA A 172 1.81 -7.30 7.39
N TYR A 173 1.86 -5.98 7.19
CA TYR A 173 0.92 -5.28 6.34
C TYR A 173 1.36 -5.37 4.88
N VAL A 174 0.44 -5.80 4.02
CA VAL A 174 0.70 -5.96 2.59
C VAL A 174 0.20 -4.73 1.86
N PHE A 175 1.09 -3.94 1.24
CA PHE A 175 0.68 -2.70 0.56
C PHE A 175 -0.30 -2.96 -0.59
N ARG A 176 -0.10 -4.05 -1.34
CA ARG A 176 -0.93 -4.42 -2.51
C ARG A 176 -2.37 -4.82 -2.17
N THR A 177 -2.59 -5.59 -1.11
CA THR A 177 -3.93 -6.05 -0.69
C THR A 177 -4.51 -5.23 0.47
N ARG A 178 -3.73 -4.27 0.98
CA ARG A 178 -4.10 -3.31 2.03
C ARG A 178 -4.57 -3.96 3.34
N ARG A 179 -4.12 -5.20 3.60
CA ARG A 179 -4.51 -6.04 4.75
C ARG A 179 -3.28 -6.58 5.48
N TYR A 180 -3.44 -6.90 6.76
CA TYR A 180 -2.43 -7.64 7.54
C TYR A 180 -2.52 -9.14 7.26
N VAL A 181 -1.39 -9.76 6.95
CA VAL A 181 -1.26 -11.19 6.70
C VAL A 181 -0.08 -11.74 7.49
N HIS A 182 -0.13 -13.02 7.88
CA HIS A 182 0.99 -13.67 8.55
C HIS A 182 1.98 -14.23 7.52
N VAL A 183 3.27 -13.94 7.72
CA VAL A 183 4.37 -14.30 6.82
C VAL A 183 5.50 -15.01 7.58
N ASP A 184 6.27 -15.88 6.91
CA ASP A 184 7.42 -16.55 7.52
C ASP A 184 8.62 -15.60 7.65
N VAL A 185 9.12 -15.43 8.87
CA VAL A 185 10.35 -14.69 9.18
C VAL A 185 11.52 -15.13 8.31
N SER A 186 11.60 -16.41 7.95
CA SER A 186 12.72 -16.95 7.17
C SER A 186 12.80 -16.37 5.76
N THR A 187 11.65 -16.03 5.15
CA THR A 187 11.52 -15.58 3.75
C THR A 187 11.56 -14.05 3.58
N ILE A 188 11.30 -13.27 4.65
CA ILE A 188 11.41 -11.79 4.64
C ILE A 188 12.82 -11.37 4.19
N ALA A 189 12.96 -10.41 3.29
CA ALA A 189 14.27 -9.84 2.92
C ALA A 189 14.30 -8.33 3.15
N GLU A 190 15.50 -7.80 3.43
CA GLU A 190 15.75 -6.36 3.37
C GLU A 190 15.54 -5.88 1.92
N ILE A 191 15.00 -4.67 1.79
CA ILE A 191 14.91 -4.02 0.49
C ILE A 191 16.30 -3.48 0.13
N ASP A 192 16.71 -3.69 -1.12
CA ASP A 192 17.96 -3.12 -1.61
C ASP A 192 17.88 -1.59 -1.59
N LYS A 193 18.79 -0.98 -0.83
CA LYS A 193 18.93 0.48 -0.67
C LYS A 193 20.19 1.00 -1.36
N SER A 194 20.86 0.17 -2.16
CA SER A 194 21.99 0.55 -3.01
C SER A 194 21.67 1.77 -3.87
N GLU A 195 22.70 2.53 -4.24
CA GLU A 195 22.53 3.70 -5.12
C GLU A 195 22.12 3.26 -6.53
N GLU A 196 22.63 2.11 -6.99
CA GLU A 196 22.26 1.45 -8.23
C GLU A 196 20.74 1.16 -8.32
N ALA A 197 20.10 0.73 -7.22
CA ALA A 197 18.65 0.54 -7.15
C ALA A 197 17.86 1.86 -7.17
N ARG A 198 18.43 2.96 -6.67
CA ARG A 198 17.80 4.30 -6.71
C ARG A 198 17.82 4.89 -8.12
N ASP A 199 18.96 4.78 -8.80
CA ASP A 199 19.16 5.42 -10.10
C ASP A 199 18.45 4.67 -11.22
N THR A 200 18.47 3.33 -11.23
CA THR A 200 17.85 2.53 -12.31
C THR A 200 16.35 2.79 -12.49
N GLY A 201 15.59 2.99 -11.41
CA GLY A 201 14.17 3.34 -11.47
C GLY A 201 13.91 4.79 -11.93
N PHE A 202 14.86 5.70 -11.72
CA PHE A 202 14.74 7.12 -12.06
C PHE A 202 15.26 7.44 -13.47
N GLU A 203 16.30 6.76 -13.94
CA GLU A 203 16.79 6.82 -15.33
C GLU A 203 15.76 6.34 -16.35
N ASP A 204 15.00 5.29 -15.99
CA ASP A 204 13.98 4.70 -16.86
C ASP A 204 12.76 5.65 -17.04
N LEU A 205 12.49 6.55 -16.07
CA LEU A 205 11.35 7.47 -16.08
C LEU A 205 11.63 8.74 -16.90
N VAL A 206 10.84 8.95 -17.95
CA VAL A 206 10.93 10.15 -18.80
C VAL A 206 10.00 11.25 -18.25
N ILE A 207 10.56 12.21 -17.54
CA ILE A 207 9.90 13.44 -17.07
C ILE A 207 10.77 14.67 -17.33
N PRO A 208 10.19 15.89 -17.46
CA PRO A 208 10.97 17.12 -17.59
C PRO A 208 11.91 17.35 -16.39
N ASP A 209 13.17 17.69 -16.64
CA ASP A 209 14.19 17.87 -15.60
C ASP A 209 13.80 18.92 -14.54
N GLY A 210 13.07 19.97 -14.94
CA GLY A 210 12.52 20.97 -14.02
C GLY A 210 11.52 20.38 -13.02
N HIS A 211 10.66 19.45 -13.45
CA HIS A 211 9.73 18.75 -12.55
C HIS A 211 10.49 17.78 -11.64
N ARG A 212 11.47 17.04 -12.17
CA ARG A 212 12.34 16.16 -11.40
C ARG A 212 13.01 16.89 -10.24
N ASN A 213 13.75 17.96 -10.56
CA ASN A 213 14.56 18.68 -9.57
C ASN A 213 13.68 19.37 -8.51
N LEU A 214 12.52 19.90 -8.92
CA LEU A 214 11.54 20.48 -8.00
C LEU A 214 10.99 19.44 -7.02
N LEU A 215 10.59 18.25 -7.49
CA LEU A 215 10.05 17.19 -6.64
C LEU A 215 11.08 16.65 -5.64
N ILE A 216 12.31 16.41 -6.10
CA ILE A 216 13.42 15.96 -5.25
C ILE A 216 13.69 17.01 -4.18
N ALA A 217 13.90 18.28 -4.55
CA ALA A 217 14.19 19.35 -3.61
C ALA A 217 13.07 19.58 -2.58
N LEU A 218 11.80 19.46 -2.97
CA LEU A 218 10.67 19.61 -2.03
C LEU A 218 10.62 18.47 -1.03
N ILE A 219 10.90 17.24 -1.45
CA ILE A 219 10.87 16.09 -0.55
C ILE A 219 12.09 16.11 0.36
N GLU A 220 13.30 16.32 -0.16
CA GLU A 220 14.53 16.43 0.64
C GLU A 220 14.41 17.53 1.70
N ASN A 221 13.90 18.72 1.35
CA ASN A 221 13.63 19.78 2.33
C ASN A 221 12.56 19.41 3.37
N HIS A 222 11.56 18.60 2.99
CA HIS A 222 10.56 18.06 3.92
C HIS A 222 11.18 17.01 4.87
N GLU A 223 12.10 16.17 4.38
CA GLU A 223 12.82 15.18 5.20
C GLU A 223 13.69 15.86 6.26
N THR A 224 14.49 16.84 5.87
CA THR A 224 15.38 17.57 6.79
C THR A 224 14.62 18.57 7.67
N GLY A 225 13.31 18.74 7.45
CA GLY A 225 12.45 19.67 8.20
C GLY A 225 12.91 21.12 8.13
N GLY A 226 13.57 21.52 7.04
CA GLY A 226 14.21 22.83 6.89
C GLY A 226 15.51 23.04 7.69
N LYS A 227 16.03 22.02 8.38
CA LYS A 227 17.35 22.09 9.04
C LYS A 227 18.46 21.77 8.05
N HIS A 228 19.04 22.78 7.39
CA HIS A 228 20.32 22.54 6.71
C HIS A 228 21.38 22.17 7.74
N THR A 229 22.11 21.08 7.47
CA THR A 229 23.26 20.62 8.26
C THR A 229 24.49 21.46 7.95
N SER A 230 24.49 22.71 8.41
CA SER A 230 25.70 23.47 8.69
C SER A 230 26.04 23.27 10.17
N GLU A 231 27.16 22.61 10.45
CA GLU A 231 27.53 22.14 11.80
C GLU A 231 27.89 23.26 12.82
N GLU A 232 27.66 24.53 12.48
CA GLU A 232 28.06 25.68 13.31
C GLU A 232 26.90 26.51 13.91
N ASP A 233 25.66 26.42 13.38
CA ASP A 233 24.52 27.24 13.85
C ASP A 233 23.43 26.43 14.58
N SER A 234 23.70 26.07 15.84
CA SER A 234 22.80 25.33 16.72
C SER A 234 21.61 26.14 17.28
N GLU A 235 21.00 27.03 16.50
CA GLU A 235 19.80 27.78 16.93
C GLU A 235 18.80 28.16 15.81
N ALA A 236 19.00 27.68 14.58
CA ALA A 236 18.02 27.84 13.50
C ALA A 236 16.76 26.99 13.74
N ALA A 237 15.72 27.62 14.30
CA ALA A 237 14.37 27.05 14.30
C ALA A 237 13.94 26.76 12.85
N PRO A 238 13.25 25.63 12.58
CA PRO A 238 12.71 25.39 11.25
C PRO A 238 11.81 26.56 10.87
N THR A 239 11.92 27.05 9.63
CA THR A 239 11.14 28.19 9.10
C THR A 239 9.67 27.81 8.95
N GLN A 240 8.99 27.73 10.09
CA GLN A 240 7.57 27.39 10.19
C GLN A 240 6.76 28.62 9.77
N ILE A 241 6.49 28.71 8.47
CA ILE A 241 5.72 29.79 7.84
C ILE A 241 4.26 29.85 8.36
N ASP A 242 3.74 28.74 8.87
CA ASP A 242 2.35 28.64 9.34
C ASP A 242 2.19 29.05 10.82
N ILE A 243 1.24 29.95 11.06
CA ILE A 243 0.94 30.58 12.35
C ILE A 243 0.33 29.57 13.34
N VAL A 244 -0.32 28.51 12.83
CA VAL A 244 -0.99 27.49 13.67
C VAL A 244 -0.08 26.27 13.87
N ARG A 245 0.22 25.93 15.12
CA ARG A 245 0.97 24.71 15.46
C ARG A 245 0.23 23.47 14.94
N GLY A 246 0.85 22.76 14.00
CA GLY A 246 0.35 21.49 13.44
C GLY A 246 -0.22 21.60 12.03
N LYS A 247 -0.53 22.81 11.53
CA LYS A 247 -0.88 23.03 10.12
C LYS A 247 0.38 23.25 9.26
N GLY A 248 0.25 23.06 7.95
CA GLY A 248 1.30 23.35 6.97
C GLY A 248 2.53 22.42 7.02
N ARG A 249 2.45 21.26 7.67
CA ARG A 249 3.57 20.29 7.78
C ARG A 249 3.54 19.13 6.79
N GLY A 250 2.45 18.95 6.03
CA GLY A 250 2.37 17.95 4.97
C GLY A 250 2.85 18.49 3.63
N LEU A 251 3.44 17.64 2.79
CA LEU A 251 3.77 17.97 1.41
C LEU A 251 2.72 17.35 0.48
N ILE A 252 1.83 18.18 -0.07
CA ILE A 252 0.74 17.74 -0.96
C ILE A 252 1.07 18.13 -2.40
N ILE A 253 1.26 17.13 -3.26
CA ILE A 253 1.64 17.26 -4.66
C ILE A 253 0.49 16.73 -5.53
N LEU A 254 0.02 17.55 -6.48
CA LEU A 254 -1.00 17.18 -7.46
C LEU A 254 -0.34 16.90 -8.82
N LEU A 255 -0.52 15.70 -9.36
CA LEU A 255 -0.09 15.33 -10.70
C LEU A 255 -1.32 15.25 -11.61
N HIS A 256 -1.35 16.04 -12.68
CA HIS A 256 -2.52 16.10 -13.58
C HIS A 256 -2.14 16.08 -15.06
N GLY A 257 -3.00 15.51 -15.90
CA GLY A 257 -2.77 15.38 -17.34
C GLY A 257 -3.49 14.17 -17.94
N PRO A 258 -3.27 13.83 -19.22
CA PRO A 258 -3.93 12.71 -19.88
C PRO A 258 -3.56 11.34 -19.27
N PRO A 259 -4.38 10.29 -19.48
CA PRO A 259 -4.05 8.94 -19.03
C PRO A 259 -2.77 8.42 -19.72
N GLY A 260 -2.00 7.59 -19.01
CA GLY A 260 -0.78 6.99 -19.56
C GLY A 260 0.44 7.93 -19.71
N SER A 261 0.38 9.17 -19.20
CA SER A 261 1.48 10.15 -19.24
C SER A 261 2.56 9.99 -18.14
N GLY A 262 2.50 8.93 -17.31
CA GLY A 262 3.52 8.64 -16.30
C GLY A 262 3.27 9.18 -14.88
N LYS A 263 2.11 9.82 -14.61
CA LYS A 263 1.75 10.37 -13.28
C LYS A 263 1.99 9.41 -12.12
N THR A 264 1.33 8.25 -12.13
CA THR A 264 1.46 7.19 -11.10
C THR A 264 2.91 6.72 -10.97
N SER A 265 3.59 6.49 -12.10
CA SER A 265 4.99 6.06 -12.12
C SER A 265 5.96 7.09 -11.55
N THR A 266 5.63 8.39 -11.61
CA THR A 266 6.47 9.41 -10.98
C THR A 266 6.44 9.30 -9.45
N ALA A 267 5.28 9.02 -8.86
CA ALA A 267 5.18 8.77 -7.43
C ALA A 267 5.89 7.47 -7.00
N GLU A 268 5.75 6.40 -7.80
CA GLU A 268 6.49 5.12 -7.61
C GLU A 268 8.02 5.35 -7.59
N THR A 269 8.54 6.00 -8.64
CA THR A 269 9.97 6.28 -8.83
C THR A 269 10.54 7.20 -7.75
N ILE A 270 9.76 8.19 -7.29
CA ILE A 270 10.15 9.08 -6.20
C ILE A 270 10.18 8.37 -4.84
N ALA A 271 9.20 7.51 -4.56
CA ALA A 271 9.21 6.71 -3.32
C ALA A 271 10.46 5.81 -3.27
N ALA A 272 10.80 5.14 -4.37
CA ALA A 272 12.02 4.36 -4.51
C ALA A 272 13.29 5.22 -4.30
N TYR A 273 13.40 6.36 -4.97
CA TYR A 273 14.54 7.27 -4.84
C TYR A 273 14.74 7.80 -3.41
N THR A 274 13.65 8.12 -2.72
CA THR A 274 13.65 8.60 -1.33
C THR A 274 13.74 7.47 -0.30
N ARG A 275 13.87 6.20 -0.74
CA ARG A 275 13.92 4.99 0.10
C ARG A 275 12.72 4.85 1.04
N ARG A 276 11.54 5.33 0.61
CA ARG A 276 10.28 5.29 1.37
C ARG A 276 9.33 4.23 0.80
N PRO A 277 8.49 3.60 1.65
CA PRO A 277 7.42 2.75 1.14
C PRO A 277 6.42 3.59 0.36
N LEU A 278 6.03 3.12 -0.83
CA LEU A 278 4.89 3.65 -1.55
C LEU A 278 3.61 3.03 -1.00
N TYR A 279 2.76 3.87 -0.40
CA TYR A 279 1.43 3.45 0.02
C TYR A 279 0.39 3.96 -0.98
N SER A 280 0.03 3.11 -1.95
CA SER A 280 -1.02 3.43 -2.93
C SER A 280 -2.42 3.06 -2.42
N ILE A 281 -3.34 4.01 -2.46
CA ILE A 281 -4.79 3.88 -2.24
C ILE A 281 -5.55 4.41 -3.46
N THR A 282 -6.76 3.91 -3.68
CA THR A 282 -7.67 4.38 -4.74
C THR A 282 -9.01 4.80 -4.13
N CYS A 283 -9.87 5.43 -4.93
CA CYS A 283 -11.19 5.86 -4.45
C CYS A 283 -12.05 4.71 -3.89
N GLY A 284 -11.85 3.47 -4.35
CA GLY A 284 -12.57 2.30 -3.85
C GLY A 284 -12.21 1.88 -2.42
N ASP A 285 -11.02 2.23 -1.91
CA ASP A 285 -10.63 1.91 -0.53
C ASP A 285 -11.31 2.82 0.51
N LEU A 286 -11.68 4.04 0.08
CA LEU A 286 -12.24 5.05 0.97
C LEU A 286 -13.75 4.87 1.17
N GLY A 287 -14.43 4.19 0.24
CA GLY A 287 -15.89 4.04 0.24
C GLY A 287 -16.62 5.19 -0.46
N THR A 288 -17.94 5.09 -0.50
CA THR A 288 -18.83 6.02 -1.22
C THR A 288 -19.51 7.05 -0.32
N GLU A 289 -19.45 6.86 1.00
CA GLU A 289 -20.15 7.67 2.01
C GLU A 289 -19.18 8.54 2.81
N ALA A 290 -19.64 9.72 3.24
CA ALA A 290 -18.78 10.70 3.92
C ALA A 290 -18.17 10.17 5.23
N PHE A 291 -18.92 9.40 6.00
CA PHE A 291 -18.45 8.79 7.25
C PHE A 291 -17.39 7.70 7.00
N GLN A 292 -17.64 6.81 6.03
CA GLN A 292 -16.70 5.76 5.63
C GLN A 292 -15.39 6.38 5.11
N VAL A 293 -15.50 7.40 4.25
CA VAL A 293 -14.35 8.14 3.71
C VAL A 293 -13.59 8.84 4.81
N GLU A 294 -14.25 9.48 5.79
CA GLU A 294 -13.57 10.12 6.92
C GLU A 294 -12.76 9.12 7.75
N ARG A 295 -13.38 7.99 8.13
CA ARG A 295 -12.74 6.92 8.91
C ARG A 295 -11.56 6.30 8.14
N ASN A 296 -11.81 5.83 6.92
CA ASN A 296 -10.82 5.09 6.15
C ASN A 296 -9.64 6.00 5.75
N LEU A 297 -9.91 7.24 5.31
CA LEU A 297 -8.85 8.19 4.95
C LEU A 297 -8.01 8.58 6.18
N LYS A 298 -8.62 8.74 7.36
CA LYS A 298 -7.89 8.94 8.61
C LYS A 298 -6.98 7.75 8.93
N ASP A 299 -7.50 6.53 8.90
CA ASP A 299 -6.70 5.31 9.15
C ASP A 299 -5.55 5.15 8.16
N HIS A 300 -5.77 5.46 6.87
CA HIS A 300 -4.72 5.42 5.85
C HIS A 300 -3.66 6.51 6.03
N THR A 301 -4.08 7.74 6.34
CA THR A 301 -3.17 8.88 6.55
C THR A 301 -2.35 8.74 7.83
N ASP A 302 -2.96 8.35 8.95
CA ASP A 302 -2.27 8.10 10.23
C ASP A 302 -1.24 6.95 10.10
N ARG A 303 -1.58 5.91 9.33
CA ARG A 303 -0.69 4.78 9.02
C ARG A 303 0.47 5.21 8.12
N ALA A 304 0.18 5.95 7.05
CA ALA A 304 1.21 6.48 6.14
C ALA A 304 2.20 7.38 6.88
N HIS A 305 1.71 8.28 7.74
CA HIS A 305 2.54 9.17 8.54
C HIS A 305 3.41 8.39 9.53
N ARG A 306 2.84 7.43 10.28
CA ARG A 306 3.58 6.59 11.25
C ARG A 306 4.72 5.79 10.61
N TRP A 307 4.53 5.33 9.37
CA TRP A 307 5.52 4.53 8.65
C TRP A 307 6.47 5.35 7.76
N GLY A 308 6.29 6.67 7.70
CA GLY A 308 7.08 7.55 6.83
C GLY A 308 6.82 7.36 5.34
N CYS A 309 5.73 6.71 4.96
CA CYS A 309 5.40 6.38 3.57
C CYS A 309 5.19 7.62 2.70
N VAL A 310 5.43 7.45 1.41
CA VAL A 310 4.82 8.31 0.39
C VAL A 310 3.41 7.78 0.15
N LEU A 311 2.39 8.54 0.57
CA LEU A 311 0.99 8.22 0.30
C LEU A 311 0.65 8.64 -1.13
N LEU A 312 0.01 7.75 -1.88
CA LEU A 312 -0.46 8.00 -3.25
C LEU A 312 -1.96 7.72 -3.30
N LEU A 313 -2.76 8.72 -3.60
CA LEU A 313 -4.16 8.54 -3.99
C LEU A 313 -4.26 8.63 -5.51
N ASP A 314 -4.39 7.47 -6.16
CA ASP A 314 -4.49 7.37 -7.62
C ASP A 314 -5.95 7.59 -8.07
N GLU A 315 -6.14 8.34 -9.15
CA GLU A 315 -7.44 8.66 -9.77
C GLU A 315 -8.42 9.36 -8.80
N ALA A 316 -7.93 10.35 -8.05
CA ALA A 316 -8.66 11.13 -7.05
C ALA A 316 -9.79 12.04 -7.62
N ASP A 317 -10.14 11.89 -8.90
CA ASP A 317 -11.08 12.74 -9.65
C ASP A 317 -12.40 12.97 -8.88
N VAL A 318 -12.95 11.94 -8.23
CA VAL A 318 -14.23 11.99 -7.50
C VAL A 318 -14.17 13.00 -6.34
N PHE A 319 -13.14 12.92 -5.51
CA PHE A 319 -12.95 13.77 -4.32
C PHE A 319 -12.41 15.17 -4.65
N LEU A 320 -11.77 15.34 -5.80
CA LEU A 320 -11.25 16.63 -6.25
C LEU A 320 -12.29 17.50 -6.96
N THR A 321 -13.42 16.93 -7.39
CA THR A 321 -14.43 17.63 -8.20
C THR A 321 -15.07 18.81 -7.46
N ARG A 322 -15.36 19.90 -8.18
CA ARG A 322 -16.13 21.07 -7.71
C ARG A 322 -17.42 20.65 -7.05
N ARG A 323 -17.73 21.29 -5.93
CA ARG A 323 -19.01 21.16 -5.25
C ARG A 323 -20.16 21.72 -6.11
N ASP A 324 -21.24 20.96 -6.21
CA ASP A 324 -22.49 21.33 -6.91
C ASP A 324 -23.62 21.35 -5.89
N TRP A 325 -24.43 22.41 -5.88
CA TRP A 325 -25.57 22.57 -4.96
C TRP A 325 -26.60 21.43 -5.05
N ARG A 326 -26.61 20.68 -6.15
CA ARG A 326 -27.49 19.52 -6.36
C ARG A 326 -27.02 18.24 -5.67
N ASP A 327 -25.73 18.08 -5.42
CA ASP A 327 -25.12 16.83 -4.94
C ASP A 327 -24.56 17.01 -3.51
N VAL A 328 -25.47 16.98 -2.54
CA VAL A 328 -25.14 17.13 -1.11
C VAL A 328 -24.19 16.02 -0.64
N GLY A 329 -24.38 14.80 -1.13
CA GLY A 329 -23.54 13.64 -0.79
C GLY A 329 -22.09 13.85 -1.22
N ARG A 330 -21.85 14.15 -2.49
CA ARG A 330 -20.49 14.45 -3.00
C ARG A 330 -19.90 15.69 -2.33
N ASN A 331 -20.70 16.71 -2.04
CA ASN A 331 -20.22 17.89 -1.32
C ASN A 331 -19.71 17.55 0.08
N ALA A 332 -20.35 16.60 0.76
CA ALA A 332 -19.85 16.07 2.02
C ALA A 332 -18.52 15.33 1.84
N LEU A 333 -18.39 14.46 0.82
CA LEU A 333 -17.13 13.78 0.49
C LEU A 333 -15.97 14.77 0.26
N VAL A 334 -16.17 15.76 -0.60
CA VAL A 334 -15.16 16.80 -0.92
C VAL A 334 -14.79 17.59 0.35
N SER A 335 -15.76 17.89 1.21
CA SER A 335 -15.54 18.67 2.44
C SER A 335 -14.81 17.87 3.53
N VAL A 336 -15.10 16.58 3.68
CA VAL A 336 -14.32 15.63 4.52
C VAL A 336 -12.89 15.52 4.01
N PHE A 337 -12.72 15.31 2.71
CA PHE A 337 -11.41 15.13 2.08
C PHE A 337 -10.53 16.39 2.28
N LEU A 338 -11.04 17.58 1.98
CA LEU A 338 -10.35 18.86 2.21
C LEU A 338 -9.94 19.07 3.68
N ARG A 339 -10.77 18.62 4.63
CA ARG A 339 -10.49 18.70 6.07
C ARG A 339 -9.31 17.80 6.44
N GLN A 340 -9.31 16.54 6.00
CA GLN A 340 -8.24 15.58 6.32
C GLN A 340 -6.91 15.95 5.67
N LEU A 341 -6.93 16.52 4.45
CA LEU A 341 -5.73 17.06 3.80
C LEU A 341 -5.06 18.18 4.61
N GLU A 342 -5.84 19.02 5.29
CA GLU A 342 -5.32 20.18 6.04
C GLU A 342 -4.51 19.80 7.29
N TYR A 343 -4.77 18.62 7.86
CA TYR A 343 -4.08 18.10 9.04
C TYR A 343 -3.05 17.01 8.72
N TYR A 344 -2.92 16.58 7.46
CA TYR A 344 -1.95 15.55 7.10
C TYR A 344 -0.51 16.08 7.18
N SER A 345 0.35 15.34 7.89
CA SER A 345 1.74 15.69 8.21
C SER A 345 2.79 14.83 7.48
N GLY A 346 2.41 14.19 6.38
CA GLY A 346 3.31 13.36 5.55
C GLY A 346 3.43 13.85 4.10
N ILE A 347 3.99 12.99 3.23
CA ILE A 347 4.08 13.24 1.79
C ILE A 347 2.86 12.59 1.12
N LEU A 348 2.12 13.35 0.33
CA LEU A 348 0.93 12.91 -0.40
C LEU A 348 1.02 13.29 -1.88
N PHE A 349 0.96 12.28 -2.74
CA PHE A 349 0.70 12.45 -4.17
C PHE A 349 -0.78 12.21 -4.46
N LEU A 350 -1.38 13.14 -5.19
CA LEU A 350 -2.72 13.03 -5.76
C LEU A 350 -2.59 12.93 -7.27
N THR A 351 -3.21 11.95 -7.92
CA THR A 351 -3.29 11.93 -9.39
C THR A 351 -4.70 12.23 -9.86
N THR A 352 -4.81 12.94 -10.99
CA THR A 352 -6.11 13.26 -11.62
C THR A 352 -6.01 13.29 -13.14
N ASN A 353 -7.09 12.89 -13.79
CA ASN A 353 -7.27 12.99 -15.25
C ASN A 353 -8.20 14.15 -15.64
N ARG A 354 -8.80 14.86 -14.67
CA ARG A 354 -9.86 15.88 -14.85
C ARG A 354 -9.57 17.18 -14.07
N VAL A 355 -8.46 17.84 -14.43
CA VAL A 355 -8.00 19.07 -13.74
C VAL A 355 -8.98 20.24 -13.82
N GLY A 356 -9.73 20.38 -14.92
CA GLY A 356 -10.67 21.47 -15.12
C GLY A 356 -11.86 21.43 -14.16
N THR A 357 -12.29 20.23 -13.74
CA THR A 357 -13.38 20.04 -12.79
C THR A 357 -12.96 20.18 -11.32
N ILE A 358 -11.72 20.58 -11.00
CA ILE A 358 -11.25 20.66 -9.61
C ILE A 358 -11.91 21.80 -8.81
N ASP A 359 -12.28 21.53 -7.55
CA ASP A 359 -12.77 22.50 -6.57
C ASP A 359 -11.69 23.53 -6.23
N GLU A 360 -12.06 24.81 -6.20
CA GLU A 360 -11.09 25.89 -5.96
C GLU A 360 -10.38 25.78 -4.61
N ALA A 361 -11.01 25.18 -3.60
CA ALA A 361 -10.42 25.00 -2.28
C ALA A 361 -9.24 24.00 -2.22
N PHE A 362 -8.96 23.25 -3.31
CA PHE A 362 -7.72 22.48 -3.44
C PHE A 362 -6.52 23.36 -3.80
N LYS A 363 -6.73 24.47 -4.52
CA LYS A 363 -5.63 25.37 -4.95
C LYS A 363 -4.88 26.03 -3.78
N SER A 364 -5.49 26.05 -2.58
CA SER A 364 -4.87 26.55 -1.34
C SER A 364 -4.31 25.46 -0.43
N ARG A 365 -4.50 24.18 -0.74
CA ARG A 365 -3.99 23.02 0.03
C ARG A 365 -2.91 22.22 -0.70
N VAL A 366 -2.94 22.23 -2.03
CA VAL A 366 -1.88 21.67 -2.89
C VAL A 366 -0.68 22.62 -2.88
N HIS A 367 0.50 22.09 -2.55
CA HIS A 367 1.74 22.86 -2.50
C HIS A 367 2.32 23.05 -3.90
N VAL A 368 2.30 21.99 -4.70
CA VAL A 368 2.73 22.00 -6.10
C VAL A 368 1.77 21.21 -6.97
N SER A 369 1.36 21.80 -8.09
CA SER A 369 0.57 21.16 -9.14
C SER A 369 1.44 21.00 -10.39
N LEU A 370 1.68 19.76 -10.81
CA LEU A 370 2.48 19.44 -11.99
C LEU A 370 1.59 18.96 -13.14
N ARG A 371 1.67 19.70 -14.25
CA ARG A 371 1.04 19.30 -15.51
C ARG A 371 1.94 18.31 -16.25
N TYR A 372 1.35 17.19 -16.65
CA TYR A 372 1.94 16.26 -17.61
C TYR A 372 1.34 16.60 -18.98
N PRO A 373 2.14 17.04 -19.96
CA PRO A 373 1.68 17.20 -21.32
C PRO A 373 1.43 15.83 -21.97
N ARG A 374 1.04 15.84 -23.25
CA ARG A 374 1.14 14.64 -24.08
C ARG A 374 2.61 14.29 -24.35
N ILE A 375 2.87 13.02 -24.58
CA ILE A 375 4.22 12.50 -24.86
C ILE A 375 4.58 12.86 -26.30
N GLU A 376 5.64 13.64 -26.51
CA GLU A 376 6.06 14.00 -27.87
C GLU A 376 6.91 12.90 -28.51
N LEU A 377 7.37 13.14 -29.75
CA LEU A 377 8.25 12.21 -30.47
C LEU A 377 9.56 11.92 -29.71
N LYS A 378 10.10 12.93 -29.01
CA LYS A 378 11.38 12.82 -28.29
C LYS A 378 11.25 11.88 -27.10
N GLU A 379 10.25 12.11 -26.24
CA GLU A 379 9.96 11.28 -25.07
C GLU A 379 9.55 9.88 -25.50
N THR A 380 8.76 9.74 -26.58
CA THR A 380 8.41 8.43 -27.15
C THR A 380 9.67 7.63 -27.49
N LEU A 381 10.62 8.21 -28.22
CA LEU A 381 11.86 7.52 -28.57
C LEU A 381 12.73 7.20 -27.35
N GLN A 382 12.73 8.07 -26.33
CA GLN A 382 13.42 7.83 -25.07
C GLN A 382 12.80 6.68 -24.25
N ILE A 383 11.47 6.59 -24.18
CA ILE A 383 10.75 5.48 -23.53
C ILE A 383 11.09 4.15 -24.22
N TRP A 384 11.11 4.13 -25.56
CA TRP A 384 11.52 2.95 -26.32
C TRP A 384 13.00 2.58 -26.07
N ASP A 385 13.92 3.55 -26.10
CA ASP A 385 15.35 3.32 -25.83
C ASP A 385 15.59 2.78 -24.40
N ASN A 386 14.96 3.39 -23.39
CA ASN A 386 15.02 2.93 -21.99
C ASN A 386 14.47 1.50 -21.84
N THR A 387 13.33 1.19 -22.46
CA THR A 387 12.74 -0.16 -22.43
C THR A 387 13.67 -1.19 -23.08
N LEU A 388 14.28 -0.87 -24.22
CA LEU A 388 15.23 -1.75 -24.91
C LEU A 388 16.56 -1.93 -24.12
N LYS A 389 17.06 -0.85 -23.49
CA LYS A 389 18.20 -0.93 -22.55
C LYS A 389 17.89 -1.86 -21.39
N ARG A 390 16.70 -1.74 -20.77
CA ARG A 390 16.25 -2.62 -19.69
C ARG A 390 16.19 -4.08 -20.12
N ILE A 391 15.57 -4.41 -21.25
CA ILE A 391 15.57 -5.77 -21.81
C ILE A 391 17.02 -6.29 -22.01
N THR A 392 17.95 -5.42 -22.40
CA THR A 392 19.38 -5.76 -22.52
C THR A 392 20.05 -6.04 -21.17
N ARG A 393 19.66 -5.35 -20.09
CA ARG A 393 20.09 -5.65 -18.71
C ARG A 393 19.51 -6.99 -18.26
N ASP A 394 18.20 -7.19 -18.41
CA ASP A 394 17.46 -8.39 -17.97
C ASP A 394 17.93 -9.67 -18.69
N ASN A 395 18.33 -9.55 -19.96
CA ASN A 395 18.96 -10.62 -20.75
C ASN A 395 20.28 -11.16 -20.17
N LYS A 396 20.97 -10.42 -19.28
CA LYS A 396 22.20 -10.90 -18.62
C LYS A 396 21.90 -11.90 -17.50
N ILE A 397 20.71 -11.82 -16.93
CA ILE A 397 20.26 -12.62 -15.77
C ILE A 397 19.33 -13.75 -16.22
N SER A 398 18.54 -13.50 -17.27
CA SER A 398 17.49 -14.42 -17.75
C SER A 398 18.04 -15.61 -18.55
N GLN A 399 17.47 -16.79 -18.29
CA GLN A 399 17.76 -18.01 -19.06
C GLN A 399 17.25 -17.95 -20.51
N ILE A 400 16.23 -17.12 -20.78
CA ILE A 400 15.69 -16.86 -22.13
C ILE A 400 16.26 -15.53 -22.62
N GLN A 401 16.93 -15.56 -23.77
CA GLN A 401 17.54 -14.36 -24.37
C GLN A 401 16.61 -13.71 -25.39
N ILE A 402 16.21 -12.47 -25.14
CA ILE A 402 15.39 -11.67 -26.06
C ILE A 402 16.31 -10.91 -27.02
N LYS A 403 16.36 -11.34 -28.28
CA LYS A 403 17.11 -10.68 -29.35
C LYS A 403 16.21 -9.70 -30.11
N PHE A 404 16.74 -8.52 -30.40
CA PHE A 404 16.04 -7.48 -31.14
C PHE A 404 17.04 -6.62 -31.92
N ASP A 405 16.54 -5.95 -32.96
CA ASP A 405 17.28 -4.91 -33.69
C ASP A 405 16.83 -3.55 -33.14
N LYS A 406 17.76 -2.87 -32.45
CA LYS A 406 17.47 -1.60 -31.76
C LYS A 406 17.10 -0.51 -32.76
N ASP A 407 17.89 -0.34 -33.81
CA ASP A 407 17.75 0.77 -34.75
C ASP A 407 16.50 0.58 -35.62
N ALA A 408 16.20 -0.68 -35.99
CA ALA A 408 14.98 -1.02 -36.71
C ALA A 408 13.70 -0.78 -35.88
N LEU A 409 13.73 -1.07 -34.57
CA LEU A 409 12.60 -0.78 -33.67
C LEU A 409 12.43 0.72 -33.40
N LEU A 410 13.52 1.48 -33.20
CA LEU A 410 13.46 2.94 -33.06
C LEU A 410 12.98 3.62 -34.36
N ALA A 411 13.39 3.11 -35.52
CA ALA A 411 12.88 3.57 -36.82
C ALA A 411 11.38 3.28 -36.98
N PHE A 412 10.90 2.11 -36.52
CA PHE A 412 9.46 1.83 -36.47
C PHE A 412 8.72 2.80 -35.55
N ALA A 413 9.20 3.02 -34.32
CA ALA A 413 8.57 3.95 -33.37
C ALA A 413 8.48 5.37 -33.93
N LYS A 414 9.57 5.88 -34.54
CA LYS A 414 9.61 7.19 -35.20
C LYS A 414 8.63 7.28 -36.36
N LYS A 415 8.48 6.22 -37.16
CA LYS A 415 7.53 6.17 -38.27
C LYS A 415 6.09 6.14 -37.76
N HIS A 416 5.80 5.24 -36.81
CA HIS A 416 4.48 5.10 -36.21
C HIS A 416 3.99 6.41 -35.59
N TYR A 417 4.83 7.07 -34.77
CA TYR A 417 4.48 8.34 -34.17
C TYR A 417 4.11 9.39 -35.25
N LYS A 418 4.93 9.57 -36.29
CA LYS A 418 4.67 10.54 -37.37
C LYS A 418 3.45 10.24 -38.23
N GLU A 419 3.06 8.97 -38.37
CA GLU A 419 1.84 8.59 -39.06
C GLU A 419 0.58 8.94 -38.25
N HIS A 420 0.67 8.87 -36.91
CA HIS A 420 -0.45 9.09 -35.99
C HIS A 420 -0.47 10.45 -35.27
N GLU A 421 0.58 11.25 -35.41
CA GLU A 421 0.67 12.62 -34.88
C GLU A 421 -0.46 13.51 -35.39
N LYS A 422 -0.86 13.35 -36.65
CA LYS A 422 -1.97 14.12 -37.28
C LYS A 422 -3.37 13.67 -36.86
N THR A 423 -3.52 12.46 -36.35
CA THR A 423 -4.79 11.88 -35.90
C THR A 423 -4.90 11.84 -34.38
N GLU A 424 -3.86 12.30 -33.67
CA GLU A 424 -3.70 12.24 -32.21
C GLU A 424 -3.82 10.83 -31.57
N SER A 425 -3.80 9.78 -32.38
CA SER A 425 -3.82 8.36 -31.98
C SER A 425 -2.39 7.85 -31.70
N THR A 426 -1.55 8.70 -31.10
CA THR A 426 -0.19 8.33 -30.71
C THR A 426 -0.21 7.49 -29.44
N TRP A 427 0.64 6.44 -29.40
CA TRP A 427 0.67 5.54 -28.25
C TRP A 427 1.18 6.24 -26.98
N ASN A 428 0.38 6.17 -25.92
CA ASN A 428 0.78 6.61 -24.58
C ASN A 428 1.75 5.61 -23.91
N GLY A 429 2.35 6.00 -22.77
CA GLY A 429 3.33 5.17 -22.07
C GLY A 429 2.82 3.80 -21.59
N ARG A 430 1.53 3.70 -21.24
CA ARG A 430 0.89 2.40 -20.91
C ARG A 430 0.71 1.55 -22.17
N GLN A 431 0.28 2.12 -23.29
CA GLN A 431 0.16 1.40 -24.57
C GLN A 431 1.52 0.89 -25.08
N ILE A 432 2.59 1.71 -25.00
CA ILE A 432 3.95 1.28 -25.35
C ILE A 432 4.39 0.10 -24.46
N ARG A 433 4.22 0.20 -23.13
CA ARG A 433 4.55 -0.89 -22.19
C ARG A 433 3.77 -2.17 -22.51
N ASN A 434 2.47 -2.06 -22.75
CA ASN A 434 1.61 -3.19 -23.10
C ASN A 434 2.03 -3.82 -24.44
N ALA A 435 2.41 -3.01 -25.45
CA ALA A 435 2.90 -3.51 -26.73
C ALA A 435 4.21 -4.29 -26.58
N PHE A 436 5.14 -3.83 -25.74
CA PHE A 436 6.35 -4.59 -25.40
C PHE A 436 6.02 -5.90 -24.66
N GLN A 437 5.13 -5.88 -23.66
CA GLN A 437 4.71 -7.08 -22.93
C GLN A 437 4.07 -8.12 -23.86
N THR A 438 3.14 -7.71 -24.71
CA THR A 438 2.50 -8.57 -25.71
C THR A 438 3.52 -9.10 -26.73
N ALA A 439 4.45 -8.26 -27.21
CA ALA A 439 5.48 -8.70 -28.15
C ALA A 439 6.46 -9.72 -27.53
N ILE A 440 6.74 -9.61 -26.22
CA ILE A 440 7.53 -10.59 -25.45
C ILE A 440 6.72 -11.88 -25.25
N ALA A 441 5.45 -11.79 -24.88
CA ALA A 441 4.56 -12.95 -24.63
C ALA A 441 4.27 -13.77 -25.91
N LEU A 442 4.20 -13.12 -27.07
CA LEU A 442 4.11 -13.80 -28.37
C LEU A 442 5.38 -14.63 -28.70
N GLY A 443 6.53 -14.28 -28.11
CA GLY A 443 7.80 -14.95 -28.33
C GLY A 443 7.81 -16.45 -27.97
N PRO A 444 7.49 -16.82 -26.72
CA PRO A 444 7.30 -18.21 -26.32
C PRO A 444 6.22 -18.93 -27.14
N TYR A 445 5.11 -18.26 -27.49
CA TYR A 445 4.06 -18.86 -28.31
C TYR A 445 4.57 -19.28 -29.70
N ASP A 446 5.26 -18.38 -30.41
CA ASP A 446 5.85 -18.68 -31.72
C ASP A 446 6.96 -19.73 -31.63
N ARG A 447 7.75 -19.73 -30.55
CA ARG A 447 8.75 -20.78 -30.27
C ARG A 447 8.09 -22.13 -30.08
N ASP A 448 7.07 -22.21 -29.22
CA ASP A 448 6.42 -23.47 -28.85
C ASP A 448 5.60 -24.03 -30.01
N ARG A 449 5.06 -23.16 -30.86
CA ARG A 449 4.50 -23.54 -32.16
C ARG A 449 5.55 -24.14 -33.08
N GLN A 450 6.74 -23.53 -33.21
CA GLN A 450 7.84 -24.08 -34.00
C GLN A 450 8.38 -25.41 -33.43
N LEU A 451 8.39 -25.58 -32.11
CA LEU A 451 8.76 -26.83 -31.44
C LEU A 451 7.77 -27.96 -31.76
N LYS A 452 6.47 -27.68 -31.64
CA LYS A 452 5.40 -28.62 -32.05
C LYS A 452 5.50 -29.00 -33.52
N THR A 453 5.76 -28.04 -34.42
CA THR A 453 5.98 -28.32 -35.86
C THR A 453 7.24 -29.13 -36.12
N ALA A 454 8.25 -29.06 -35.24
CA ALA A 454 9.48 -29.85 -35.32
C ALA A 454 9.40 -31.19 -34.55
N GLY A 455 8.26 -31.53 -33.94
CA GLY A 455 8.07 -32.78 -33.19
C GLY A 455 8.84 -32.89 -31.87
N LEU A 456 9.29 -31.77 -31.30
CA LEU A 456 10.13 -31.73 -30.09
C LEU A 456 9.37 -31.18 -28.88
N THR A 457 9.56 -31.77 -27.70
CA THR A 457 9.09 -31.17 -26.45
C THR A 457 10.02 -30.05 -25.97
N ALA A 458 9.52 -29.17 -25.10
CA ALA A 458 10.29 -28.04 -24.56
C ALA A 458 11.52 -28.49 -23.75
N GLU A 459 11.43 -29.63 -23.05
CA GLU A 459 12.53 -30.19 -22.26
C GLU A 459 13.62 -30.83 -23.13
N GLU A 460 13.24 -31.55 -24.20
CA GLU A 460 14.18 -32.08 -25.18
C GLU A 460 14.89 -30.93 -25.91
N ALA A 461 14.16 -29.89 -26.30
CA ALA A 461 14.73 -28.71 -26.93
C ALA A 461 15.74 -27.99 -26.02
N ALA A 462 15.47 -27.89 -24.71
CA ALA A 462 16.44 -27.37 -23.73
C ALA A 462 17.68 -28.27 -23.64
N LYS A 463 17.52 -29.60 -23.58
CA LYS A 463 18.61 -30.59 -23.54
C LYS A 463 19.48 -30.58 -24.81
N THR A 464 18.94 -30.23 -25.98
CA THR A 464 19.75 -30.10 -27.21
C THR A 464 20.75 -28.93 -27.20
N GLY A 465 20.63 -27.98 -26.26
CA GLY A 465 21.54 -26.81 -26.16
C GLY A 465 21.51 -25.86 -27.37
N LEU A 466 20.59 -26.07 -28.32
CA LEU A 466 20.51 -25.28 -29.55
C LEU A 466 19.98 -23.88 -29.25
N LYS A 467 20.86 -22.87 -29.37
CA LYS A 467 20.56 -21.44 -29.15
C LYS A 467 19.27 -20.94 -29.83
N LYS A 468 18.82 -21.58 -30.91
CA LYS A 468 17.55 -21.29 -31.60
C LYS A 468 16.34 -21.35 -30.66
N TRP A 469 16.28 -22.34 -29.77
CA TRP A 469 15.13 -22.58 -28.90
C TRP A 469 15.17 -21.78 -27.58
N MET A 470 16.32 -21.21 -27.23
CA MET A 470 16.50 -20.36 -26.03
C MET A 470 16.39 -18.85 -26.34
N THR A 471 16.17 -18.48 -27.62
CA THR A 471 16.07 -17.07 -28.03
C THR A 471 14.66 -16.70 -28.49
N VAL A 472 14.09 -15.67 -27.87
CA VAL A 472 12.91 -14.95 -28.40
C VAL A 472 13.39 -13.83 -29.32
N LYS A 473 12.72 -13.60 -30.46
CA LYS A 473 13.01 -12.47 -31.36
C LYS A 473 11.88 -11.45 -31.31
N LEU A 474 12.18 -10.23 -30.85
CA LEU A 474 11.27 -9.10 -31.06
C LEU A 474 11.48 -8.57 -32.48
N THR A 475 10.43 -8.59 -33.29
CA THR A 475 10.48 -8.12 -34.69
C THR A 475 9.48 -6.99 -34.92
N ILE A 476 9.73 -6.16 -35.93
CA ILE A 476 8.78 -5.12 -36.35
C ILE A 476 7.42 -5.72 -36.75
N ALA A 477 7.37 -6.97 -37.23
CA ALA A 477 6.10 -7.62 -37.58
C ALA A 477 5.18 -7.79 -36.37
N ASN A 478 5.74 -8.13 -35.19
CA ASN A 478 4.99 -8.26 -33.94
C ASN A 478 4.34 -6.91 -33.57
N PHE A 479 5.13 -5.82 -33.59
CA PHE A 479 4.64 -4.48 -33.29
C PHE A 479 3.63 -3.95 -34.32
N ARG A 480 3.80 -4.26 -35.61
CA ARG A 480 2.80 -3.94 -36.65
C ARG A 480 1.47 -4.67 -36.42
N ASN A 481 1.50 -5.94 -36.01
CA ASN A 481 0.29 -6.69 -35.72
C ASN A 481 -0.44 -6.10 -34.51
N ILE A 482 0.29 -5.83 -33.42
CA ILE A 482 -0.23 -5.17 -32.22
C ILE A 482 -0.83 -3.79 -32.56
N ALA A 483 -0.15 -2.99 -33.40
CA ALA A 483 -0.65 -1.70 -33.85
C ALA A 483 -1.91 -1.80 -34.73
N LYS A 484 -2.05 -2.86 -35.53
CA LYS A 484 -3.28 -3.10 -36.30
C LYS A 484 -4.45 -3.43 -35.36
N THR A 485 -4.26 -4.36 -34.42
CA THR A 485 -5.33 -4.75 -33.47
C THR A 485 -5.72 -3.60 -32.52
N ALA A 486 -4.75 -2.80 -32.06
CA ALA A 486 -5.05 -1.61 -31.25
C ALA A 486 -5.87 -0.58 -32.04
N ARG A 487 -5.51 -0.35 -33.31
CA ARG A 487 -6.22 0.58 -34.19
C ARG A 487 -7.66 0.15 -34.48
N GLU A 488 -7.91 -1.14 -34.71
CA GLU A 488 -9.27 -1.66 -34.93
C GLU A 488 -10.23 -1.30 -33.77
N PHE A 489 -9.71 -1.24 -32.54
CA PHE A 489 -10.48 -0.80 -31.36
C PHE A 489 -10.58 0.74 -31.25
N GLU A 490 -9.50 1.48 -31.53
CA GLU A 490 -9.51 2.96 -31.49
C GLU A 490 -10.40 3.55 -32.60
N ASP A 491 -10.35 3.03 -33.83
CA ASP A 491 -11.21 3.42 -34.95
C ASP A 491 -12.69 3.16 -34.61
N TYR A 492 -12.99 2.04 -33.93
CA TYR A 492 -14.34 1.74 -33.45
C TYR A 492 -14.80 2.72 -32.37
N LEU A 493 -13.99 2.99 -31.34
CA LEU A 493 -14.34 3.99 -30.31
C LEU A 493 -14.55 5.38 -30.91
N PHE A 494 -13.68 5.80 -31.83
CA PHE A 494 -13.80 7.06 -32.56
C PHE A 494 -15.12 7.14 -33.33
N SER A 495 -15.56 6.04 -33.98
CA SER A 495 -16.85 5.98 -34.67
C SER A 495 -18.07 6.10 -33.75
N VAL A 496 -17.95 5.72 -32.47
CA VAL A 496 -19.06 5.72 -31.50
C VAL A 496 -19.13 7.02 -30.68
N ARG A 497 -17.99 7.61 -30.31
CA ARG A 497 -17.93 8.77 -29.39
C ARG A 497 -17.14 9.96 -29.91
N GLY A 498 -16.37 9.82 -30.99
CA GLY A 498 -15.40 10.83 -31.43
C GLY A 498 -14.10 10.77 -30.63
N GLN A 499 -13.40 11.90 -30.56
CA GLN A 499 -12.01 11.99 -30.09
C GLN A 499 -11.93 12.36 -28.60
N ASP A 500 -11.22 11.56 -27.81
CA ASP A 500 -11.08 11.76 -26.35
C ASP A 500 -10.49 13.14 -25.96
N SER A 501 -9.60 13.72 -26.77
CA SER A 501 -9.08 15.09 -26.60
C SER A 501 -10.21 16.11 -26.57
N TYR A 502 -11.06 16.01 -27.59
CA TYR A 502 -12.11 16.96 -27.88
C TYR A 502 -13.22 16.84 -26.83
N LEU A 503 -13.66 15.62 -26.54
CA LEU A 503 -14.63 15.33 -25.48
C LEU A 503 -14.14 15.83 -24.11
N ALA A 504 -12.85 15.66 -23.79
CA ALA A 504 -12.31 16.13 -22.51
C ALA A 504 -12.26 17.66 -22.39
N LYS A 505 -12.10 18.36 -23.51
CA LYS A 505 -12.11 19.83 -23.61
C LYS A 505 -13.54 20.37 -23.55
N GLU A 506 -14.46 19.76 -24.31
CA GLU A 506 -15.90 20.06 -24.34
C GLU A 506 -16.56 19.87 -22.96
N ASN A 507 -16.27 18.75 -22.27
CA ASN A 507 -16.74 18.48 -20.92
C ASN A 507 -15.98 19.26 -19.81
N GLN A 508 -15.08 20.19 -20.18
CA GLN A 508 -14.27 21.00 -19.27
C GLN A 508 -13.40 20.19 -18.28
N TRP A 509 -13.01 18.96 -18.66
CA TRP A 509 -12.17 18.09 -17.83
C TRP A 509 -10.69 18.43 -17.94
N ARG A 510 -10.18 18.72 -19.16
CA ARG A 510 -8.81 19.20 -19.39
C ARG A 510 -8.68 19.77 -20.80
N ASP A 511 -7.69 20.63 -21.00
CA ASP A 511 -7.22 21.04 -22.32
C ASP A 511 -5.82 20.45 -22.57
N ASP A 512 -5.75 19.43 -23.42
CA ASP A 512 -4.48 18.76 -23.74
C ASP A 512 -3.62 19.60 -24.69
N GLU A 513 -4.22 20.47 -25.51
CA GLU A 513 -3.57 21.34 -26.50
C GLU A 513 -3.03 22.65 -25.91
N HIS A 514 -3.33 22.94 -24.63
CA HIS A 514 -3.02 24.23 -24.03
C HIS A 514 -1.52 24.55 -24.07
N ASP A 515 -1.12 25.56 -24.83
CA ASP A 515 0.23 26.11 -24.84
C ASP A 515 0.45 27.03 -23.61
N PRO A 516 1.44 26.75 -22.74
CA PRO A 516 1.74 27.62 -21.59
C PRO A 516 2.28 29.00 -21.99
N GLU A 517 2.83 29.19 -23.20
CA GLU A 517 3.31 30.50 -23.67
C GLU A 517 2.21 31.29 -24.40
N GLY A 518 1.23 30.60 -24.99
CA GLY A 518 0.18 31.15 -25.84
C GLY A 518 -0.98 31.84 -25.11
N GLY A 519 -1.02 33.17 -25.19
CA GLY A 519 -2.24 34.02 -25.22
C GLY A 519 -3.15 34.09 -23.98
N GLY A 520 -3.68 32.95 -23.52
CA GLY A 520 -4.72 32.83 -22.48
C GLY A 520 -4.22 32.99 -21.05
N ARG A 521 -3.43 34.03 -20.75
CA ARG A 521 -2.83 34.21 -19.41
C ARG A 521 -3.86 34.68 -18.38
N VAL A 522 -4.13 33.85 -17.38
CA VAL A 522 -4.69 34.30 -16.09
C VAL A 522 -3.62 35.14 -15.39
N SER A 523 -3.63 36.44 -15.66
CA SER A 523 -2.63 37.39 -15.17
C SER A 523 -2.74 37.63 -13.66
N LYS A 524 -2.12 36.77 -12.85
CA LYS A 524 -1.67 37.15 -11.50
C LYS A 524 -0.44 38.04 -11.63
N ASN A 525 -0.65 39.33 -11.89
CA ASN A 525 0.42 40.33 -11.99
C ASN A 525 1.04 40.59 -10.61
N TYR A 526 2.06 39.82 -10.23
CA TYR A 526 2.82 40.04 -9.00
C TYR A 526 3.73 41.29 -9.07
N GLU A 527 4.04 41.81 -10.27
CA GLU A 527 4.96 42.94 -10.48
C GLU A 527 4.28 44.31 -10.66
N ARG A 528 2.96 44.41 -10.50
CA ARG A 528 2.24 45.70 -10.62
C ARG A 528 1.35 45.99 -9.43
N ALA A 529 1.98 46.41 -8.33
CA ALA A 529 1.32 47.34 -7.42
C ALA A 529 0.90 48.59 -8.24
N PRO A 530 -0.38 48.98 -8.25
CA PRO A 530 -0.79 50.19 -8.96
C PRO A 530 -0.14 51.39 -8.28
N LYS A 531 0.74 52.10 -9.00
CA LYS A 531 1.24 53.40 -8.55
C LYS A 531 0.04 54.32 -8.38
N ALA A 532 -0.27 54.67 -7.14
CA ALA A 532 -1.38 55.56 -6.83
C ALA A 532 -1.12 56.95 -7.45
N ASN A 533 -1.86 57.27 -8.50
CA ASN A 533 -1.89 58.63 -9.03
C ASN A 533 -2.47 59.55 -7.95
N ARG A 534 -1.62 60.41 -7.39
CA ARG A 534 -2.04 61.49 -6.49
C ARG A 534 -2.77 62.57 -7.29
N SER A 535 -4.10 62.52 -7.30
CA SER A 535 -4.93 63.68 -7.62
C SER A 535 -5.10 64.54 -6.35
N PRO A 536 -4.87 65.86 -6.39
CA PRO A 536 -4.90 66.70 -5.19
C PRO A 536 -6.31 67.17 -4.79
N SER A 537 -6.59 67.08 -3.48
CA SER A 537 -7.48 67.93 -2.68
C SER A 537 -8.92 68.20 -3.15
N GLY A 538 -9.88 67.66 -2.40
CA GLY A 538 -11.26 68.17 -2.30
C GLY A 538 -11.81 67.93 -0.88
N TYR A 539 -11.66 68.91 0.01
CA TYR A 539 -12.19 68.85 1.38
C TYR A 539 -13.71 69.07 1.41
N LEU A 540 -14.47 68.19 2.07
CA LEU A 540 -15.73 68.55 2.75
C LEU A 540 -15.96 67.67 3.99
N THR A 541 -16.08 68.31 5.14
CA THR A 541 -16.49 67.73 6.44
C THR A 541 -18.02 67.68 6.58
N PRO A 542 -18.61 66.63 7.19
CA PRO A 542 -20.02 66.66 7.60
C PRO A 542 -20.17 67.26 9.01
N GLY A 543 -20.93 68.35 9.11
CA GLY A 543 -21.33 68.97 10.38
C GLY A 543 -22.68 68.47 10.90
N SER A 544 -22.95 68.73 12.18
CA SER A 544 -24.19 68.38 12.90
C SER A 544 -25.44 69.16 12.43
N GLY A 545 -26.61 68.53 12.44
CA GLY A 545 -27.91 69.18 12.26
C GLY A 545 -29.07 68.34 12.83
N SER A 546 -29.99 68.98 13.55
CA SER A 546 -30.98 68.33 14.42
C SER A 546 -32.37 68.17 13.81
N GLY A 547 -32.98 66.98 14.03
CA GLY A 547 -34.34 66.81 14.55
C GLY A 547 -35.57 67.21 13.71
N LEU A 548 -36.50 66.26 13.57
CA LEU A 548 -37.94 66.50 13.76
C LEU A 548 -38.63 65.16 14.14
N ALA A 549 -39.80 65.22 14.79
CA ALA A 549 -40.43 64.07 15.44
C ALA A 549 -41.89 63.85 15.04
N ARG A 550 -42.39 62.60 15.07
CA ARG A 550 -43.59 62.22 15.86
C ARG A 550 -43.97 60.72 15.84
N ARG A 551 -44.69 60.35 16.91
CA ARG A 551 -45.47 59.11 17.20
C ARG A 551 -46.44 58.78 16.04
N THR A 552 -46.91 57.55 15.76
CA THR A 552 -47.38 56.40 16.58
C THR A 552 -47.03 55.04 15.91
N GLY A 553 -47.36 53.83 16.39
CA GLY A 553 -47.90 53.36 17.69
C GLY A 553 -48.76 52.06 17.59
N SER A 554 -48.80 51.26 18.68
CA SER A 554 -49.66 50.08 18.99
C SER A 554 -49.69 48.86 18.03
N GLY A 555 -49.42 47.66 18.59
CA GLY A 555 -49.70 46.35 17.97
C GLY A 555 -49.11 45.16 18.76
N ALA A 556 -49.85 44.61 19.73
CA ALA A 556 -49.55 43.32 20.38
C ALA A 556 -50.18 42.16 19.55
N SER A 557 -50.06 40.85 19.81
CA SER A 557 -49.67 40.05 21.01
C SER A 557 -49.46 38.56 20.63
N SER A 558 -48.67 37.79 21.43
CA SER A 558 -48.75 36.32 21.73
C SER A 558 -48.96 35.28 20.59
N SER A 559 -48.25 34.14 20.52
CA SER A 559 -48.21 33.03 21.52
C SER A 559 -47.02 32.09 21.23
N LYS A 560 -46.18 31.65 22.18
CA LYS A 560 -46.32 30.60 23.23
C LYS A 560 -46.53 29.14 22.77
N LYS A 561 -45.46 28.34 22.96
CA LYS A 561 -45.38 26.91 23.39
C LYS A 561 -46.09 25.79 22.59
N THR A 562 -45.27 24.89 22.03
CA THR A 562 -45.20 23.40 22.19
C THR A 562 -44.12 22.86 21.24
N ALA A 563 -43.44 21.71 21.41
CA ALA A 563 -43.31 20.80 22.55
C ALA A 563 -41.87 20.23 22.60
N ARG A 564 -41.44 19.77 23.78
CA ARG A 564 -40.26 18.91 24.01
C ARG A 564 -40.83 17.56 24.48
N ARG A 565 -40.71 16.48 23.70
CA ARG A 565 -40.82 15.05 24.09
C ARG A 565 -40.95 14.17 22.83
N SER A 566 -39.84 13.51 22.47
CA SER A 566 -39.70 12.35 21.55
C SER A 566 -38.23 12.31 21.12
N ALA A 567 -37.37 11.72 21.93
CA ALA A 567 -35.92 11.60 21.69
C ALA A 567 -35.27 10.58 22.66
N GLN A 568 -36.01 9.52 23.00
CA GLN A 568 -35.58 8.50 23.96
C GLN A 568 -36.37 7.18 23.84
N GLU A 569 -37.03 6.95 22.70
CA GLU A 569 -37.79 5.73 22.36
C GLU A 569 -37.43 5.25 20.93
N GLU A 570 -36.40 5.85 20.29
CA GLU A 570 -35.88 5.47 18.96
C GLU A 570 -34.47 4.82 19.05
N GLU A 571 -33.89 4.69 20.25
CA GLU A 571 -32.58 4.03 20.47
C GLU A 571 -32.69 2.58 20.96
N GLU A 572 -33.91 2.05 21.19
CA GLU A 572 -34.14 0.65 21.63
C GLU A 572 -34.82 -0.23 20.56
N GLU A 573 -35.29 0.32 19.43
CA GLU A 573 -35.84 -0.48 18.32
C GLU A 573 -34.79 -0.84 17.24
N GLU A 574 -33.67 -0.10 17.13
CA GLU A 574 -32.58 -0.44 16.17
C GLU A 574 -31.69 -1.62 16.63
N GLU A 575 -31.67 -1.99 17.91
CA GLU A 575 -30.88 -3.13 18.42
C GLU A 575 -31.59 -4.50 18.25
N GLU A 576 -32.90 -4.58 17.98
CA GLU A 576 -33.63 -5.84 17.77
C GLU A 576 -33.77 -6.27 16.28
N GLU A 577 -33.40 -5.42 15.31
CA GLU A 577 -33.39 -5.78 13.88
C GLU A 577 -32.04 -6.36 13.41
N GLU A 578 -30.89 -5.94 13.95
CA GLU A 578 -29.59 -6.53 13.59
C GLU A 578 -29.44 -8.01 14.05
N GLU A 579 -30.13 -8.46 15.10
CA GLU A 579 -30.07 -9.88 15.55
C GLU A 579 -30.91 -10.86 14.70
N LYS A 580 -31.65 -10.39 13.67
CA LYS A 580 -32.44 -11.27 12.79
C LYS A 580 -31.82 -11.53 11.42
N GLU A 581 -31.06 -10.60 10.85
CA GLU A 581 -30.44 -10.81 9.53
C GLU A 581 -29.27 -11.82 9.58
N ASP A 582 -28.54 -11.92 10.70
CA ASP A 582 -27.44 -12.89 10.89
C ASP A 582 -27.91 -14.36 11.08
N ALA A 583 -29.23 -14.61 11.25
CA ALA A 583 -29.78 -15.95 11.47
C ALA A 583 -30.26 -16.64 10.18
N ASP A 584 -30.69 -15.87 9.17
CA ASP A 584 -31.30 -16.41 7.94
C ASP A 584 -30.27 -16.71 6.82
N GLU A 585 -29.00 -16.31 6.96
CA GLU A 585 -27.94 -16.62 5.97
C GLU A 585 -27.26 -18.00 6.17
N GLU A 586 -27.36 -18.67 7.33
CA GLU A 586 -26.73 -19.99 7.53
C GLU A 586 -27.55 -21.17 6.92
N ASP A 587 -28.86 -21.03 6.71
CA ASP A 587 -29.75 -22.13 6.25
C ASP A 587 -29.87 -22.29 4.71
N ILE A 588 -29.25 -21.41 3.90
CA ILE A 588 -29.44 -21.40 2.43
C ILE A 588 -28.40 -22.27 1.68
N PHE A 589 -27.40 -22.83 2.35
CA PHE A 589 -26.26 -23.51 1.70
C PHE A 589 -26.19 -25.05 1.78
N GLU A 590 -27.13 -25.75 2.44
CA GLU A 590 -27.10 -27.23 2.50
C GLU A 590 -27.92 -27.95 1.39
N GLU A 591 -28.75 -27.27 0.59
CA GLU A 591 -29.73 -27.95 -0.29
C GLU A 591 -29.26 -28.24 -1.75
N ASN A 592 -28.00 -28.00 -2.12
CA ASN A 592 -27.51 -28.13 -3.52
C ASN A 592 -26.32 -29.11 -3.71
N LEU A 593 -26.23 -30.18 -2.91
CA LEU A 593 -25.21 -31.23 -3.07
C LEU A 593 -25.78 -32.67 -3.03
N SER A 594 -26.86 -32.89 -3.77
CA SER A 594 -27.31 -34.24 -4.15
C SER A 594 -27.97 -34.24 -5.54
N ASP A 595 -27.15 -34.34 -6.59
CA ASP A 595 -27.41 -35.07 -7.84
C ASP A 595 -26.35 -34.71 -8.92
N GLU A 596 -25.28 -35.51 -9.01
CA GLU A 596 -24.57 -35.98 -10.24
C GLU A 596 -23.36 -36.88 -9.91
#